data_AF-A0A853ZNZ1-F1
#
_entry.id   AF-A0A853ZNZ1-F1
#
_cell.length_a   1.000
_cell.length_b   1.000
_cell.length_c   1.000
_cell.angle_alpha   90.00
_cell.angle_beta   90.00
_cell.angle_gamma   90.00
#
_symmetry.space_group_name_H-M   'P 1'
#
loop_
_entity.id
_entity.type
_entity.pdbx_description
1 polymer ?
#
loop_
_entity_poly.entity_id
_entity_poly.type
_entity_poly.pdbx_seq_one_letter_code
_entity_poly.pdbx_strand_id
1 'polypeptide(L)'
;MWVRHNDGTSERLTPLAGHPSLWVVRTLVGADGSALNFDWRSIGNAAYLQHVSDAQGRVVVALDYEGPTRLTLQPGTPSQVVMTFLRISGQLRRVTVDGLPDNGWQFDYSTSTSGLLLLSKCTQPTGSTEEVTYS
;
A
#
# COMPACT_ATOMS: atom_id res chain seq x y z
N MET A 1 -21.53 -3.91 -8.96
CA MET A 1 -22.34 -2.72 -8.62
C MET A 1 -21.56 -1.48 -9.04
N TRP A 2 -22.23 -0.44 -9.53
CA TRP A 2 -21.61 0.86 -9.75
C TRP A 2 -22.05 1.82 -8.64
N VAL A 3 -21.09 2.57 -8.10
CA VAL A 3 -21.32 3.66 -7.15
C VAL A 3 -20.86 4.95 -7.83
N ARG A 4 -21.67 6.00 -7.73
CA ARG A 4 -21.35 7.33 -8.27
C ARG A 4 -21.20 8.29 -7.11
N HIS A 5 -20.16 9.11 -7.16
CA HIS A 5 -19.85 10.09 -6.13
C HIS A 5 -20.21 11.49 -6.61
N ASN A 6 -20.45 12.39 -5.66
CA ASN A 6 -20.85 13.77 -5.96
C ASN A 6 -19.74 14.60 -6.63
N ASP A 7 -18.48 14.14 -6.54
CA ASP A 7 -17.32 14.75 -7.19
C ASP A 7 -17.17 14.35 -8.68
N GLY A 8 -18.11 13.57 -9.21
CA GLY A 8 -18.10 13.08 -10.59
C GLY A 8 -17.31 11.79 -10.80
N THR A 9 -16.64 11.27 -9.78
CA THR A 9 -15.99 9.95 -9.86
C THR A 9 -17.02 8.82 -9.77
N SER A 10 -16.67 7.66 -10.31
CA SER A 10 -17.50 6.46 -10.23
C SER A 10 -16.64 5.21 -10.02
N GLU A 11 -17.07 4.31 -9.15
CA GLU A 11 -16.38 3.06 -8.90
C GLU A 11 -17.26 1.85 -9.22
N ARG A 12 -16.62 0.80 -9.74
CA ARG A 12 -17.24 -0.50 -9.98
C ARG A 12 -16.80 -1.47 -8.90
N LEU A 13 -17.72 -1.85 -8.05
CA LEU A 13 -17.53 -2.91 -7.05
C LEU A 13 -17.84 -4.28 -7.66
N THR A 14 -17.00 -5.27 -7.38
CA THR A 14 -17.24 -6.68 -7.71
C THR A 14 -16.95 -7.58 -6.52
N PRO A 15 -17.67 -8.72 -6.35
CA PRO A 15 -17.30 -9.72 -5.36
C PRO A 15 -15.89 -10.24 -5.62
N LEU A 16 -15.11 -10.42 -4.56
CA LEU A 16 -13.79 -11.01 -4.64
C LEU A 16 -13.92 -12.51 -4.94
N ALA A 17 -13.17 -12.99 -5.93
CA ALA A 17 -13.15 -14.41 -6.27
C ALA A 17 -12.68 -15.24 -5.05
N GLY A 18 -13.40 -16.32 -4.75
CA GLY A 18 -13.15 -17.15 -3.56
C GLY A 18 -13.66 -16.57 -2.24
N HIS A 19 -14.22 -15.34 -2.23
CA HIS A 19 -14.69 -14.68 -1.01
C HIS A 19 -15.94 -13.82 -1.25
N PRO A 20 -17.13 -14.44 -1.43
CA PRO A 20 -18.33 -13.75 -1.91
C PRO A 20 -18.89 -12.68 -0.95
N SER A 21 -18.47 -12.70 0.32
CA SER A 21 -18.81 -11.66 1.30
C SER A 21 -17.97 -10.39 1.19
N LEU A 22 -16.84 -10.44 0.45
CA LEU A 22 -15.96 -9.30 0.25
C LEU A 22 -16.21 -8.68 -1.12
N TRP A 23 -16.39 -7.36 -1.14
CA TRP A 23 -16.49 -6.57 -2.35
C TRP A 23 -15.27 -5.68 -2.48
N VAL A 24 -14.70 -5.65 -3.67
CA VAL A 24 -13.51 -4.85 -3.98
C VAL A 24 -13.81 -3.90 -5.13
N VAL A 25 -13.16 -2.74 -5.11
CA VAL A 25 -13.16 -1.81 -6.26
C VAL A 25 -12.38 -2.48 -7.38
N ARG A 26 -13.01 -2.69 -8.53
CA ARG A 26 -12.37 -3.26 -9.73
C ARG A 26 -11.99 -2.19 -10.74
N THR A 27 -12.78 -1.12 -10.81
CA THR A 27 -12.53 0.01 -11.70
C THR A 27 -12.90 1.30 -10.98
N LEU A 28 -12.04 2.31 -11.07
CA LEU A 28 -12.33 3.68 -10.68
C LEU A 28 -12.27 4.54 -11.95
N VAL A 29 -13.29 5.36 -12.17
CA VAL A 29 -13.39 6.28 -13.30
C VAL A 29 -13.43 7.71 -12.74
N GLY A 30 -12.48 8.53 -13.19
CA GLY A 30 -12.40 9.95 -12.86
C GLY A 30 -13.48 10.77 -13.57
N ALA A 31 -13.75 11.97 -13.05
CA ALA A 31 -14.70 12.90 -13.66
C ALA A 31 -14.28 13.34 -15.08
N ASP A 32 -12.99 13.26 -15.39
CA ASP A 32 -12.39 13.53 -16.69
C ASP A 32 -12.45 12.33 -17.67
N GLY A 33 -13.03 11.20 -17.24
CA GLY A 33 -13.11 9.97 -18.01
C GLY A 33 -11.84 9.11 -17.97
N SER A 34 -10.79 9.52 -17.24
CA SER A 34 -9.67 8.65 -16.93
C SER A 34 -10.13 7.44 -16.12
N ALA A 35 -9.45 6.30 -16.24
CA ALA A 35 -9.82 5.11 -15.49
C ALA A 35 -8.61 4.33 -14.99
N LEU A 36 -8.77 3.75 -13.81
CA LEU A 36 -7.86 2.80 -13.19
C LEU A 36 -8.59 1.47 -12.98
N ASN A 37 -7.89 0.38 -13.23
CA ASN A 37 -8.36 -0.97 -12.94
C ASN A 37 -7.52 -1.56 -11.81
N PHE A 38 -8.16 -2.36 -10.98
CA PHE A 38 -7.56 -2.94 -9.77
C PHE A 38 -7.73 -4.45 -9.82
N ASP A 39 -6.61 -5.16 -9.69
CA ASP A 39 -6.58 -6.61 -9.61
C ASP A 39 -6.35 -7.05 -8.17
N TRP A 40 -7.18 -7.99 -7.71
CA TRP A 40 -7.21 -8.42 -6.32
C TRP A 40 -7.11 -9.93 -6.23
N ARG A 41 -6.43 -10.39 -5.19
CA ARG A 41 -6.35 -11.79 -4.80
C ARG A 41 -6.90 -11.96 -3.39
N SER A 42 -7.63 -13.05 -3.16
CA SER A 42 -7.95 -13.49 -1.81
C SER A 42 -6.76 -14.29 -1.25
N ILE A 43 -6.26 -13.87 -0.08
CA ILE A 43 -5.27 -14.62 0.70
C ILE A 43 -5.84 -14.76 2.11
N GLY A 44 -6.17 -16.00 2.50
CA GLY A 44 -6.96 -16.25 3.71
C GLY A 44 -8.32 -15.55 3.64
N ASN A 45 -8.66 -14.81 4.70
CA ASN A 45 -9.93 -14.09 4.84
C ASN A 45 -9.82 -12.59 4.47
N ALA A 46 -8.83 -12.22 3.65
CA ALA A 46 -8.55 -10.83 3.31
C ALA A 46 -8.31 -10.62 1.81
N ALA A 47 -8.59 -9.40 1.37
CA ALA A 47 -8.37 -8.93 0.00
C ALA A 47 -6.98 -8.30 -0.12
N TYR A 48 -6.18 -8.77 -1.06
CA TYR A 48 -4.83 -8.28 -1.33
C TYR A 48 -4.76 -7.73 -2.74
N LEU A 49 -4.54 -6.42 -2.86
CA LEU A 49 -4.35 -5.76 -4.15
C LEU A 49 -3.05 -6.27 -4.78
N GLN A 50 -3.10 -6.77 -6.01
CA GLN A 50 -1.93 -7.28 -6.73
C GLN A 50 -1.33 -6.21 -7.63
N HIS A 51 -2.17 -5.52 -8.42
CA HIS A 51 -1.72 -4.42 -9.25
C HIS A 51 -2.85 -3.46 -9.59
N VAL A 52 -2.45 -2.24 -9.95
CA VAL A 52 -3.32 -1.20 -10.52
C VAL A 52 -2.83 -0.93 -11.93
N SER A 53 -3.74 -0.89 -12.90
CA SER A 53 -3.43 -0.55 -14.28
C SER A 53 -4.24 0.66 -14.74
N ASP A 54 -3.73 1.40 -15.72
CA ASP A 54 -4.51 2.43 -16.41
C ASP A 54 -5.56 1.83 -17.36
N ALA A 55 -6.30 2.71 -18.05
CA ALA A 55 -7.32 2.36 -19.02
C ALA A 55 -6.77 1.59 -20.24
N GLN A 56 -5.46 1.73 -20.54
CA GLN A 56 -4.79 1.03 -21.62
C GLN A 56 -4.23 -0.33 -21.18
N GLY A 57 -4.40 -0.69 -19.91
CA GLY A 57 -3.93 -1.96 -19.33
C GLY A 57 -2.45 -1.95 -18.92
N ARG A 58 -1.79 -0.78 -18.93
CA ARG A 58 -0.42 -0.66 -18.41
C ARG A 58 -0.47 -0.62 -16.90
N VAL A 59 0.32 -1.49 -16.26
CA VAL A 59 0.45 -1.52 -14.80
C VAL A 59 1.18 -0.26 -14.31
N VAL A 60 0.56 0.48 -13.41
CA VAL A 60 1.10 1.70 -12.79
C VAL A 60 1.54 1.47 -11.34
N VAL A 61 0.99 0.45 -10.68
CA VAL A 61 1.39 -0.01 -9.35
C VAL A 61 1.35 -1.53 -9.34
N ALA A 62 2.39 -2.18 -8.81
CA ALA A 62 2.40 -3.61 -8.53
C ALA A 62 2.78 -3.86 -7.06
N LEU A 63 2.12 -4.82 -6.42
CA LEU A 63 2.41 -5.25 -5.05
C LEU A 63 2.82 -6.72 -5.04
N ASP A 64 3.86 -7.00 -4.26
CA ASP A 64 4.34 -8.34 -3.97
C ASP A 64 4.35 -8.56 -2.45
N TYR A 65 3.90 -9.73 -2.03
CA TYR A 65 3.75 -10.11 -0.63
C TYR A 65 4.58 -11.37 -0.29
N GLU A 66 5.34 -11.92 -1.24
CA GLU A 66 6.23 -13.05 -1.00
C GLU A 66 7.52 -12.58 -0.29
N GLY A 67 7.44 -12.46 1.03
CA GLY A 67 8.52 -11.94 1.88
C GLY A 67 8.21 -10.52 2.40
N PRO A 68 9.20 -9.62 2.51
CA PRO A 68 8.93 -8.21 2.74
C PRO A 68 7.98 -7.69 1.66
N THR A 69 6.95 -6.94 2.05
CA THR A 69 6.00 -6.41 1.06
C THR A 69 6.74 -5.43 0.16
N ARG A 70 6.60 -5.57 -1.16
CA ARG A 70 7.18 -4.65 -2.14
C ARG A 70 6.07 -3.94 -2.89
N LEU A 71 6.25 -2.64 -3.10
CA LEU A 71 5.39 -1.82 -3.94
C LEU A 71 6.26 -1.23 -5.04
N THR A 72 5.93 -1.55 -6.29
CA THR A 72 6.60 -1.01 -7.47
C THR A 72 5.69 -0.01 -8.15
N LEU A 73 6.11 1.25 -8.20
CA LEU A 73 5.49 2.29 -9.01
C LEU A 73 6.05 2.24 -10.44
N GLN A 74 5.18 2.46 -11.44
CA GLN A 74 5.53 2.53 -12.86
C GLN A 74 6.45 1.39 -13.35
N PRO A 75 6.09 0.11 -13.08
CA PRO A 75 6.93 -1.03 -13.39
C PRO A 75 7.29 -1.10 -14.89
N GLY A 76 8.55 -1.42 -15.18
CA GLY A 76 9.06 -1.55 -16.55
C GLY A 76 9.28 -0.22 -17.28
N THR A 77 9.22 0.92 -16.58
CA THR A 77 9.47 2.25 -17.15
C THR A 77 10.75 2.87 -16.57
N PRO A 78 11.33 3.91 -17.22
CA PRO A 78 12.44 4.67 -16.65
C PRO A 78 12.10 5.40 -15.33
N SER A 79 10.81 5.55 -15.00
CA SER A 79 10.34 6.18 -13.76
C SER A 79 9.99 5.16 -12.68
N GLN A 80 10.46 3.91 -12.81
CA GLN A 80 10.19 2.86 -11.84
C GLN A 80 10.77 3.21 -10.47
N VAL A 81 9.96 3.03 -9.43
CA VAL A 81 10.40 3.15 -8.02
C VAL A 81 9.92 1.94 -7.25
N VAL A 82 10.82 1.22 -6.59
CA VAL A 82 10.46 0.12 -5.70
C VAL A 82 10.57 0.57 -4.26
N MET A 83 9.53 0.32 -3.47
CA MET A 83 9.52 0.50 -2.03
C MET A 83 9.41 -0.87 -1.37
N THR A 84 10.24 -1.14 -0.37
CA THR A 84 10.19 -2.40 0.40
C THR A 84 9.80 -2.11 1.84
N PHE A 85 8.76 -2.79 2.32
CA PHE A 85 8.20 -2.69 3.67
C PHE A 85 8.56 -3.96 4.45
N LEU A 86 9.48 -3.82 5.40
CA LEU A 86 9.85 -4.91 6.31
C LEU A 86 8.95 -4.88 7.54
N ARG A 87 8.28 -6.00 7.80
CA ARG A 87 7.54 -6.20 9.03
C ARG A 87 8.21 -7.27 9.90
N ILE A 88 8.33 -7.01 11.19
CA ILE A 88 8.80 -7.98 12.20
C ILE A 88 7.73 -8.08 13.25
N SER A 89 7.26 -9.30 13.52
CA SER A 89 6.18 -9.57 14.48
C SER A 89 4.94 -8.69 14.26
N GLY A 90 4.58 -8.47 13.00
CA GLY A 90 3.42 -7.65 12.61
C GLY A 90 3.66 -6.13 12.56
N GLN A 91 4.77 -5.64 13.12
CA GLN A 91 5.11 -4.21 13.17
C GLN A 91 5.89 -3.81 11.92
N LEU A 92 5.58 -2.65 11.33
CA LEU A 92 6.40 -2.08 10.27
C LEU A 92 7.71 -1.60 10.88
N ARG A 93 8.86 -2.18 10.51
CA ARG A 93 10.16 -1.83 11.10
C ARG A 93 11.05 -1.04 10.16
N ARG A 94 10.91 -1.25 8.86
CA ARG A 94 11.70 -0.53 7.86
C ARG A 94 10.93 -0.29 6.58
N VAL A 95 11.12 0.88 5.99
CA VAL A 95 10.74 1.18 4.61
C VAL A 95 11.98 1.61 3.85
N THR A 96 12.35 0.89 2.80
CA THR A 96 13.40 1.31 1.86
C THR A 96 12.79 1.72 0.53
N VAL A 97 13.47 2.60 -0.20
CA VAL A 97 13.05 3.07 -1.53
C VAL A 97 14.28 3.06 -2.42
N ASP A 98 14.15 2.48 -3.61
CA ASP A 98 15.24 2.45 -4.59
C ASP A 98 15.72 3.87 -4.91
N GLY A 99 17.04 4.05 -4.91
CA GLY A 99 17.68 5.36 -5.16
C GLY A 99 17.82 6.25 -3.92
N LEU A 100 17.31 5.84 -2.75
CA LEU A 100 17.62 6.46 -1.46
C LEU A 100 18.64 5.62 -0.68
N PRO A 101 19.30 6.18 0.37
CA PRO A 101 20.20 5.41 1.21
C PRO A 101 19.54 4.14 1.78
N ASP A 102 20.28 3.03 1.72
CA ASP A 102 19.81 1.67 2.06
C ASP A 102 19.26 1.53 3.49
N ASN A 103 19.64 2.46 4.37
CA ASN A 103 19.17 2.53 5.76
C ASN A 103 17.63 2.62 5.81
N GLY A 104 17.02 3.29 4.83
CA GLY A 104 15.59 3.55 4.76
C GLY A 104 15.05 4.33 5.96
N TRP A 105 13.73 4.44 6.04
CA TRP A 105 13.06 4.81 7.27
C TRP A 105 13.03 3.63 8.22
N GLN A 106 13.37 3.83 9.48
CA GLN A 106 13.34 2.80 10.52
C GLN A 106 12.42 3.22 11.65
N PHE A 107 11.61 2.27 12.11
CA PHE A 107 10.56 2.51 13.09
C PHE A 107 10.78 1.65 14.32
N ASP A 108 10.79 2.31 15.48
CA ASP A 108 10.83 1.66 16.77
C ASP A 108 9.54 1.90 17.54
N TYR A 109 9.19 0.90 18.34
CA TYR A 109 7.98 0.89 19.13
C TYR A 109 8.30 0.61 20.58
N SER A 110 7.59 1.26 21.48
CA SER A 110 7.65 1.02 22.91
C SER A 110 6.24 0.72 23.45
N THR A 111 6.18 -0.02 24.55
CA THR A 111 4.90 -0.28 25.23
C THR A 111 4.64 0.85 26.22
N SER A 112 3.47 1.48 26.13
CA SER A 112 3.03 2.52 27.06
C SER A 112 2.70 1.92 28.43
N THR A 113 2.50 2.79 29.42
CA THR A 113 2.00 2.40 30.75
C THR A 113 0.63 1.71 30.68
N SER A 114 -0.19 2.02 29.66
CA SER A 114 -1.48 1.36 29.41
C SER A 114 -1.36 0.01 28.69
N GLY A 115 -0.14 -0.46 28.39
CA GLY A 115 0.11 -1.72 27.68
C GLY A 115 -0.05 -1.62 26.16
N LEU A 116 -0.27 -0.43 25.61
CA LEU A 116 -0.39 -0.23 24.17
C LEU A 116 0.99 -0.13 23.54
N LEU A 117 1.19 -0.83 22.43
CA LEU A 117 2.39 -0.68 21.63
C LEU A 117 2.27 0.56 20.73
N LEU A 118 3.16 1.54 20.94
CA LEU A 118 3.11 2.83 20.27
C LEU A 118 4.42 3.10 19.51
N LEU A 119 4.34 3.84 18.41
CA LEU A 119 5.52 4.27 17.66
C LEU A 119 6.31 5.27 18.51
N SER A 120 7.52 4.92 18.92
CA SER A 120 8.33 5.79 19.80
C SER A 120 9.39 6.59 19.05
N LYS A 121 9.86 6.08 17.90
CA LYS A 121 10.94 6.71 17.14
C LYS A 121 10.86 6.41 15.65
N CYS A 122 11.17 7.41 14.84
CA CYS A 122 11.40 7.29 13.41
C CYS A 122 12.83 7.76 13.10
N THR A 123 13.64 6.91 12.45
CA THR A 123 14.93 7.31 11.89
C THR A 123 14.79 7.46 10.39
N GLN A 124 15.12 8.63 9.85
CA GLN A 124 15.06 8.93 8.42
C GLN A 124 16.24 8.26 7.67
N PRO A 125 16.13 8.08 6.34
CA PRO A 125 17.22 7.51 5.54
C PRO A 125 18.55 8.25 5.67
N THR A 126 18.49 9.55 5.93
CA THR A 126 19.63 10.46 6.14
C THR A 126 20.25 10.35 7.54
N GLY A 127 19.64 9.58 8.44
CA GLY A 127 20.10 9.38 9.82
C GLY A 127 19.46 10.31 10.86
N SER A 128 18.71 11.33 10.44
CA SER A 128 17.94 12.19 11.37
C SER A 128 16.90 11.36 12.13
N THR A 129 16.62 11.72 13.39
CA THR A 129 15.68 10.98 14.24
C THR A 129 14.58 11.88 14.77
N GLU A 130 13.36 11.36 14.78
CA GLU A 130 12.18 11.96 15.39
C GLU A 130 11.68 11.04 16.50
N GLU A 131 11.42 11.58 17.68
CA GLU A 131 10.88 10.85 18.82
C GLU A 131 9.45 11.31 19.12
N VAL A 132 8.58 10.36 19.43
CA VAL A 132 7.16 10.61 19.67
C VAL A 132 6.85 10.31 21.14
N THR A 133 6.29 11.31 21.83
CA THR A 133 5.82 11.18 23.21
C THR A 133 4.30 11.25 23.23
N TYR A 134 3.68 10.31 23.93
CA TYR A 134 2.23 10.23 24.13
C TYR A 134 1.89 10.66 25.56
N SER A 135 0.94 11.57 25.70
CA SER A 135 0.42 12.11 26.96
C SER A 135 -0.98 11.61 27.26
#